data_AF-A0A397W5H1-F1
#
_entry.id   AF-A0A397W5H1-F1
#
_cell.length_a   1.000
_cell.length_b   1.000
_cell.length_c   1.000
_cell.angle_alpha   90.00
_cell.angle_beta   90.00
_cell.angle_gamma   90.00
#
_symmetry.space_group_name_H-M   'P 1'
#
loop_
_entity.id
_entity.type
_entity.pdbx_description
1 polymer ?
#
loop_
_entity_poly.entity_id
_entity_poly.type
_entity_poly.pdbx_seq_one_letter_code
_entity_poly.pdbx_strand_id
1 'polypeptide(L)'
;MKKRLDDIRTYVQRLAAVLEPEETLLLDRDQVTLRAADQEVSEDIFIPERKTLAERIRDSMFIYLQDLNRGNPKELILYLEIPGEDWEEKLTHCCQEIIDLNPRLKTNGQFLEAYYQLGSLMDEKGWSEAAKKKLRLHFSTGKGKIITKMSKRAYQLFNARGEWYMYMVEHINISILEKMYEEDFTDQLLTEAQNRRRDEMSFS
;
A
#
# COMPACT_ATOMS: atom_id res chain seq x y z
N MET A 1 -14.71 16.00 -11.01
CA MET A 1 -15.04 17.15 -11.90
C MET A 1 -14.39 18.45 -11.44
N LYS A 2 -14.67 18.96 -10.24
CA LYS A 2 -14.16 20.26 -9.74
C LYS A 2 -12.63 20.39 -9.77
N LYS A 3 -11.92 19.35 -9.33
CA LYS A 3 -10.44 19.33 -9.32
C LYS A 3 -9.77 19.27 -10.70
N ARG A 4 -10.41 18.62 -11.69
CA ARG A 4 -9.95 18.57 -13.09
C ARG A 4 -10.06 19.97 -13.73
N LEU A 5 -11.14 20.68 -13.44
CA LEU A 5 -11.32 22.08 -13.85
C LEU A 5 -10.27 23.01 -13.21
N ASP A 6 -9.88 22.77 -11.96
CA ASP A 6 -8.83 23.55 -11.29
C ASP A 6 -7.42 23.30 -11.88
N ASP A 7 -7.11 22.04 -12.23
CA ASP A 7 -5.85 21.68 -12.89
C ASP A 7 -5.76 22.29 -14.31
N ILE A 8 -6.85 22.22 -15.10
CA ILE A 8 -6.96 22.87 -16.41
C ILE A 8 -6.78 24.40 -16.27
N ARG A 9 -7.48 25.02 -15.31
CA ARG A 9 -7.38 26.46 -15.06
C ARG A 9 -5.95 26.88 -14.73
N THR A 10 -5.25 26.10 -13.89
CA THR A 10 -3.87 26.39 -13.51
C THR A 10 -2.91 26.30 -14.70
N TYR A 11 -3.10 25.30 -15.57
CA TYR A 11 -2.29 25.15 -16.79
C TYR A 11 -2.52 26.31 -17.77
N VAL A 12 -3.77 26.67 -18.01
CA VAL A 12 -4.15 27.79 -18.90
C VAL A 12 -3.65 29.12 -18.35
N GLN A 13 -3.71 29.36 -17.04
CA GLN A 13 -3.18 30.58 -16.42
C GLN A 13 -1.66 30.72 -16.61
N ARG A 14 -0.92 29.61 -16.61
CA ARG A 14 0.52 29.64 -16.89
C ARG A 14 0.81 29.98 -18.35
N LEU A 15 0.04 29.43 -19.29
CA LEU A 15 0.17 29.75 -20.71
C LEU A 15 -0.18 31.21 -21.00
N ALA A 16 -1.29 31.70 -20.42
CA ALA A 16 -1.74 33.08 -20.58
C ALA A 16 -0.74 34.12 -20.04
N ALA A 17 0.10 33.76 -19.07
CA ALA A 17 1.10 34.67 -18.50
C ALA A 17 2.28 34.97 -19.44
N VAL A 18 2.41 34.24 -20.55
CA VAL A 18 3.53 34.37 -21.51
C VAL A 18 3.04 34.85 -22.88
N LEU A 19 1.75 35.17 -23.02
CA LEU A 19 1.18 35.64 -24.28
C LEU A 19 1.53 37.10 -24.54
N GLU A 20 1.76 37.42 -25.80
CA GLU A 20 1.80 38.79 -26.28
C GLU A 20 0.39 39.42 -26.29
N PRO A 21 0.27 40.77 -26.23
CA PRO A 21 -1.03 41.45 -26.11
C PRO A 21 -2.05 41.16 -27.22
N GLU A 22 -1.57 40.67 -28.38
CA GLU A 22 -2.37 40.39 -29.57
C GLU A 22 -2.72 38.90 -29.71
N GLU A 23 -2.19 38.05 -28.83
CA GLU A 23 -2.44 36.62 -28.80
C GLU A 23 -3.62 36.29 -27.88
N THR A 24 -4.49 35.40 -28.34
CA THR A 24 -5.65 34.93 -27.56
C THR A 24 -5.62 33.43 -27.40
N LEU A 25 -5.79 32.95 -26.17
CA LEU A 25 -6.02 31.54 -25.87
C LEU A 25 -7.53 31.28 -25.74
N LEU A 26 -8.02 30.37 -26.57
CA LEU A 26 -9.37 29.80 -26.48
C LEU A 26 -9.28 28.42 -25.84
N LEU A 27 -10.17 28.15 -24.88
CA LEU A 27 -10.28 26.87 -24.22
C LEU A 27 -11.64 26.26 -24.54
N ASP A 28 -11.64 25.11 -25.23
CA ASP A 28 -12.85 24.30 -25.43
C ASP A 28 -12.63 22.89 -24.89
N ARG A 29 -13.27 22.59 -23.75
CA ARG A 29 -13.22 21.33 -22.99
C ARG A 29 -11.82 20.76 -22.75
N ASP A 30 -11.25 20.09 -23.76
CA ASP A 30 -9.98 19.38 -23.73
C ASP A 30 -8.96 19.93 -24.76
N GLN A 31 -9.28 21.02 -25.44
CA GLN A 31 -8.47 21.65 -26.48
C GLN A 31 -8.12 23.09 -26.11
N VAL A 32 -6.86 23.46 -26.34
CA VAL A 32 -6.38 24.85 -26.26
C VAL A 32 -6.01 25.31 -27.66
N THR A 33 -6.60 26.42 -28.07
CA THR A 33 -6.30 27.06 -29.35
C THR A 33 -5.63 28.40 -29.08
N LEU A 34 -4.41 28.56 -29.60
CA LEU A 34 -3.72 29.84 -29.66
C LEU A 34 -4.07 30.51 -30.98
N ARG A 35 -4.60 31.73 -30.90
CA ARG A 35 -4.88 32.57 -32.07
C ARG A 35 -4.00 33.82 -32.03
N ALA A 36 -3.19 33.97 -33.07
CA ALA A 36 -2.45 35.19 -33.40
C ALA A 36 -3.02 35.80 -34.70
N ALA A 37 -2.62 37.02 -35.03
CA ALA A 37 -3.21 37.83 -36.12
C ALA A 37 -3.27 37.13 -37.49
N ASP A 38 -2.38 36.17 -37.75
CA ASP A 38 -2.24 35.44 -39.02
C ASP A 38 -2.18 33.91 -38.87
N GLN A 39 -2.23 33.37 -37.64
CA GLN A 39 -2.09 31.93 -37.38
C GLN A 39 -3.01 31.45 -36.25
N GLU A 40 -3.58 30.25 -36.46
CA GLU A 40 -4.33 29.51 -35.46
C GLU A 40 -3.67 28.14 -35.27
N VAL A 41 -3.19 27.86 -34.06
CA VAL A 41 -2.59 26.57 -33.69
C VAL A 41 -3.44 25.98 -32.58
N SER A 42 -3.91 24.75 -32.80
CA SER A 42 -4.72 24.01 -31.85
C SER A 42 -3.97 22.78 -31.37
N GLU A 43 -3.86 22.64 -30.05
CA GLU A 43 -3.28 21.47 -29.40
C GLU A 43 -4.30 20.82 -28.47
N ASP A 44 -4.42 19.49 -28.59
CA ASP A 44 -5.18 18.69 -27.65
C ASP A 44 -4.39 18.60 -26.34
N ILE A 45 -5.01 19.00 -25.22
CA ILE A 45 -4.37 18.89 -23.92
C ILE A 45 -4.47 17.44 -23.44
N PHE A 46 -3.39 16.67 -23.62
CA PHE A 46 -3.25 15.41 -22.91
C PHE A 46 -2.88 15.67 -21.46
N ILE A 47 -3.88 15.74 -20.57
CA ILE A 47 -3.65 15.70 -19.12
C ILE A 47 -3.56 14.23 -18.73
N PRO A 48 -2.38 13.71 -18.33
CA PRO A 48 -2.29 12.33 -17.86
C PRO A 48 -3.23 12.17 -16.67
N GLU A 49 -4.13 11.19 -16.74
CA GLU A 49 -4.96 10.86 -15.60
C GLU A 49 -4.05 10.53 -14.42
N ARG A 50 -4.24 11.25 -13.30
CA ARG A 50 -3.47 10.97 -12.09
C ARG A 50 -3.84 9.58 -11.61
N LYS A 51 -2.93 8.63 -11.82
CA LYS A 51 -3.05 7.28 -11.28
C LYS A 51 -3.28 7.32 -9.78
N THR A 52 -4.26 6.56 -9.33
CA THR A 52 -4.47 6.22 -7.93
C THR A 52 -3.23 5.52 -7.37
N LEU A 53 -3.10 5.53 -6.04
CA LEU A 53 -1.99 4.81 -5.39
C LEU A 53 -2.02 3.30 -5.71
N ALA A 54 -3.22 2.71 -5.82
CA ALA A 54 -3.38 1.31 -6.17
C ALA A 54 -2.86 1.00 -7.59
N GLU A 55 -3.14 1.87 -8.57
CA GLU A 55 -2.60 1.74 -9.93
C GLU A 55 -1.08 1.91 -9.96
N ARG A 56 -0.53 2.86 -9.20
CA ARG A 56 0.93 3.02 -9.07
C ARG A 56 1.60 1.79 -8.44
N ILE A 57 0.94 1.18 -7.46
CA ILE A 57 1.38 -0.08 -6.84
C ILE A 57 1.40 -1.18 -7.91
N ARG A 58 0.32 -1.31 -8.69
CA ARG A 58 0.24 -2.30 -9.76
C ARG A 58 1.34 -2.11 -10.81
N ASP A 59 1.58 -0.88 -11.27
CA ASP A 59 2.67 -0.57 -12.21
C ASP A 59 4.05 -0.98 -11.65
N SER A 60 4.20 -0.91 -10.33
CA SER A 60 5.45 -1.22 -9.62
C SER A 60 5.50 -2.65 -9.08
N MET A 61 4.58 -3.53 -9.50
CA MET A 61 4.42 -4.87 -8.92
C MET A 61 5.71 -5.68 -8.94
N PHE A 62 6.50 -5.56 -10.02
CA PHE A 62 7.77 -6.28 -10.17
C PHE A 62 8.75 -6.04 -9.01
N ILE A 63 8.74 -4.84 -8.41
CA ILE A 63 9.60 -4.49 -7.27
C ILE A 63 9.22 -5.30 -6.03
N TYR A 64 7.92 -5.45 -5.77
CA TYR A 64 7.43 -6.21 -4.63
C TYR A 64 7.67 -7.72 -4.81
N LEU A 65 7.56 -8.23 -6.03
CA LEU A 65 7.90 -9.63 -6.32
C LEU A 65 9.40 -9.89 -6.11
N GLN A 66 10.28 -8.96 -6.48
CA GLN A 66 11.73 -9.05 -6.23
C GLN A 66 12.06 -9.06 -4.73
N ASP A 67 11.33 -8.30 -3.92
CA ASP A 67 11.47 -8.28 -2.47
C ASP A 67 11.29 -9.67 -1.84
N LEU A 68 10.40 -10.50 -2.40
CA LEU A 68 10.17 -11.87 -1.95
C LEU A 68 11.27 -12.85 -2.37
N ASN A 69 12.17 -12.47 -3.27
CA ASN A 69 13.26 -13.31 -3.78
C ASN A 69 14.61 -13.07 -3.07
N ARG A 70 14.65 -12.21 -2.04
CA ARG A 70 15.87 -11.97 -1.26
C ARG A 70 16.23 -13.26 -0.50
N GLY A 71 17.46 -13.77 -0.64
CA GLY A 71 17.82 -15.13 -0.21
C GLY A 71 17.53 -15.46 1.28
N ASN A 72 17.47 -16.75 1.58
CA ASN A 72 17.17 -17.27 2.91
C ASN A 72 18.19 -16.79 3.96
N PRO A 73 17.79 -16.11 5.04
CA PRO A 73 18.70 -15.79 6.12
C PRO A 73 19.12 -17.09 6.80
N LYS A 74 20.42 -17.35 6.82
CA LYS A 74 20.98 -18.42 7.65
C LYS A 74 20.66 -18.09 9.11
N GLU A 75 19.87 -18.97 9.72
CA GLU A 75 19.80 -19.18 11.17
C GLU A 75 19.55 -17.92 12.01
N LEU A 76 18.34 -17.41 11.92
CA LEU A 76 17.75 -16.84 13.11
C LEU A 76 16.44 -17.61 13.38
N ILE A 77 16.17 -17.96 14.63
CA ILE A 77 14.86 -18.43 15.07
C ILE A 77 14.29 -17.30 15.91
N LEU A 78 13.24 -16.63 15.43
CA LEU A 78 12.58 -15.56 16.14
C LEU A 78 11.41 -16.24 16.82
N TYR A 79 11.49 -16.33 18.15
CA TYR A 79 10.30 -16.62 18.93
C TYR A 79 9.53 -15.31 19.06
N LEU A 80 8.55 -15.12 18.16
CA LEU A 80 7.59 -14.02 18.22
C LEU A 80 6.56 -14.31 19.31
N GLU A 81 7.00 -14.34 20.57
CA GLU A 81 6.09 -14.53 21.69
C GLU A 81 5.37 -13.22 22.00
N ILE A 82 4.03 -13.25 21.88
CA ILE A 82 3.18 -12.09 22.20
C ILE A 82 2.92 -12.10 23.71
N PRO A 83 3.29 -11.03 24.43
CA PRO A 83 2.98 -10.88 25.86
C PRO A 83 1.48 -11.02 26.16
N GLY A 84 1.17 -11.72 27.25
CA GLY A 84 -0.19 -11.93 27.75
C GLY A 84 -0.47 -13.39 28.10
N GLU A 85 -1.26 -13.64 29.14
CA GLU A 85 -1.62 -14.98 29.60
C GLU A 85 -2.71 -15.60 28.73
N ASP A 86 -3.67 -14.79 28.29
CA ASP A 86 -4.78 -15.21 27.44
C ASP A 86 -4.84 -14.44 26.11
N TRP A 87 -5.79 -14.86 25.26
CA TRP A 87 -5.96 -14.27 23.94
C TRP A 87 -6.38 -12.79 23.98
N GLU A 88 -7.15 -12.36 24.98
CA GLU A 88 -7.61 -10.97 25.10
C GLU A 88 -6.49 -10.04 25.55
N GLU A 89 -5.65 -10.51 26.48
CA GLU A 89 -4.44 -9.78 26.90
C GLU A 89 -3.47 -9.63 25.73
N LYS A 90 -3.21 -10.72 24.98
CA LYS A 90 -2.39 -10.68 23.76
C LYS A 90 -2.97 -9.74 22.70
N LEU A 91 -4.29 -9.74 22.52
CA LEU A 91 -4.95 -8.85 21.57
C LEU A 91 -4.74 -7.39 21.97
N THR A 92 -4.93 -7.10 23.25
CA THR A 92 -4.74 -5.76 23.81
C THR A 92 -3.31 -5.30 23.61
N HIS A 93 -2.34 -6.16 23.90
CA HIS A 93 -0.92 -5.88 23.68
C HIS A 93 -0.62 -5.55 22.21
N CYS A 94 -1.00 -6.43 21.27
CA CYS A 94 -0.78 -6.20 19.84
C CYS A 94 -1.44 -4.91 19.33
N CYS A 95 -2.66 -4.60 19.81
CA CYS A 95 -3.33 -3.37 19.43
C CYS A 95 -2.60 -2.14 19.97
N GLN A 96 -2.10 -2.19 21.20
CA GLN A 96 -1.33 -1.11 21.80
C GLN A 96 0.00 -0.89 21.06
N GLU A 97 0.73 -1.95 20.73
CA GLU A 97 1.95 -1.86 19.91
C GLU A 97 1.67 -1.13 18.59
N ILE A 98 0.59 -1.48 17.90
CA ILE A 98 0.19 -0.81 16.64
C ILE A 98 -0.17 0.67 16.87
N ILE A 99 -0.80 1.02 17.99
CA ILE A 99 -1.12 2.41 18.34
C ILE A 99 0.15 3.22 18.57
N ASP A 100 1.16 2.61 19.20
CA ASP A 100 2.40 3.26 19.60
C ASP A 100 3.48 3.22 18.50
N LEU A 101 3.22 2.56 17.37
CA LEU A 101 4.12 2.52 16.21
C LEU A 101 4.47 3.93 15.73
N ASN A 102 5.74 4.29 15.87
CA ASN A 102 6.28 5.57 15.44
C ASN A 102 7.22 5.37 14.24
N PRO A 103 6.90 5.93 13.04
CA PRO A 103 7.72 5.81 11.83
C PRO A 103 9.15 6.35 11.97
N ARG A 104 9.42 7.21 12.97
CA ARG A 104 10.77 7.75 13.22
C ARG A 104 11.64 6.82 14.06
N LEU A 105 11.04 5.89 14.78
CA LEU A 105 11.72 5.04 15.77
C LEU A 105 11.77 3.56 15.37
N LYS A 106 10.86 3.13 14.48
CA LYS A 106 10.69 1.73 14.10
C LYS A 106 11.04 1.53 12.63
N THR A 107 11.68 0.41 12.33
CA THR A 107 12.01 -0.03 10.97
C THR A 107 10.78 -0.59 10.26
N ASN A 108 10.82 -0.69 8.93
CA ASN A 108 9.75 -1.33 8.15
C ASN A 108 9.43 -2.75 8.65
N GLY A 109 10.46 -3.54 8.95
CA GLY A 109 10.27 -4.90 9.47
C GLY A 109 9.53 -4.94 10.80
N GLN A 110 9.81 -4.01 11.72
CA GLN A 110 9.07 -3.91 12.99
C GLN A 110 7.62 -3.46 12.80
N PHE A 111 7.35 -2.62 11.79
CA PHE A 111 5.96 -2.34 11.39
C PHE A 111 5.28 -3.62 10.90
N LEU A 112 5.90 -4.36 9.97
CA LEU A 112 5.33 -5.58 9.43
C LEU A 112 5.10 -6.64 10.54
N GLU A 113 6.04 -6.77 11.46
CA GLU A 113 5.99 -7.68 12.61
C GLU A 113 4.76 -7.42 13.50
N ALA A 114 4.52 -6.17 13.91
CA ALA A 114 3.38 -5.85 14.79
C ALA A 114 2.03 -6.24 14.14
N TYR A 115 1.89 -5.99 12.84
CA TYR A 115 0.70 -6.37 12.08
C TYR A 115 0.63 -7.88 11.80
N TYR A 116 1.76 -8.54 11.62
CA TYR A 116 1.85 -10.00 11.50
C TYR A 116 1.41 -10.68 12.79
N GLN A 117 1.91 -10.25 13.95
CA GLN A 117 1.55 -10.78 15.26
C GLN A 117 0.06 -10.63 15.53
N LEU A 118 -0.52 -9.45 15.26
CA LEU A 118 -1.97 -9.26 15.34
C LEU A 118 -2.72 -10.20 14.38
N GLY A 119 -2.22 -10.38 13.16
CA GLY A 119 -2.83 -11.26 12.18
C GLY A 119 -2.78 -12.74 12.59
N SER A 120 -1.66 -13.22 13.13
CA SER A 120 -1.50 -14.58 13.67
C SER A 120 -2.48 -14.84 14.81
N LEU A 121 -2.56 -13.92 15.77
CA LEU A 121 -3.48 -14.01 16.89
C LEU A 121 -4.95 -14.04 16.45
N MET A 122 -5.30 -13.29 15.41
CA MET A 122 -6.64 -13.26 14.84
C MET A 122 -6.97 -14.54 14.05
N ASP A 123 -5.94 -15.16 13.45
CA ASP A 123 -6.07 -16.43 12.74
C ASP A 123 -6.38 -17.59 13.68
N GLU A 124 -5.84 -17.61 14.90
CA GLU A 124 -6.21 -18.57 15.96
C GLU A 124 -7.72 -18.57 16.27
N LYS A 125 -8.41 -17.45 16.02
CA LYS A 125 -9.87 -17.31 16.18
C LYS A 125 -10.62 -17.38 14.85
N GLY A 126 -9.97 -17.83 13.79
CA GLY A 126 -10.52 -17.99 12.45
C GLY A 126 -11.10 -16.70 11.87
N TRP A 127 -10.60 -15.53 12.30
CA TRP A 127 -11.15 -14.24 11.92
C TRP A 127 -12.67 -14.12 12.15
N SER A 128 -13.19 -14.73 13.23
CA SER A 128 -14.61 -14.69 13.56
C SER A 128 -15.12 -13.26 13.75
N GLU A 129 -16.41 -13.03 13.50
CA GLU A 129 -17.00 -11.69 13.69
C GLU A 129 -16.93 -11.21 15.14
N ALA A 130 -16.97 -12.13 16.11
CA ALA A 130 -16.75 -11.82 17.52
C ALA A 130 -15.32 -11.29 17.78
N ALA A 131 -14.30 -11.97 17.26
CA ALA A 131 -12.91 -11.53 17.38
C ALA A 131 -12.68 -10.19 16.67
N LYS A 132 -13.19 -10.03 15.44
CA LYS A 132 -13.11 -8.75 14.70
C LYS A 132 -13.84 -7.63 15.43
N LYS A 133 -14.95 -7.91 16.12
CA LYS A 133 -15.66 -6.92 16.93
C LYS A 133 -14.77 -6.48 18.09
N LYS A 134 -14.14 -7.41 18.82
CA LYS A 134 -13.19 -7.09 19.91
C LYS A 134 -12.02 -6.24 19.42
N LEU A 135 -11.31 -6.66 18.37
CA LEU A 135 -10.22 -5.88 17.76
C LEU A 135 -10.66 -4.44 17.43
N ARG A 136 -11.84 -4.28 16.81
CA ARG A 136 -12.36 -2.97 16.42
C ARG A 136 -12.62 -2.03 17.60
N LEU A 137 -12.81 -2.53 18.82
CA LEU A 137 -13.00 -1.69 20.01
C LEU A 137 -11.73 -0.94 20.43
N HIS A 138 -10.54 -1.42 20.04
CA HIS A 138 -9.27 -0.75 20.36
C HIS A 138 -9.00 0.49 19.49
N PHE A 139 -9.74 0.68 18.40
CA PHE A 139 -9.46 1.71 17.42
C PHE A 139 -10.67 2.60 17.17
N SER A 140 -10.41 3.86 16.80
CA SER A 140 -11.46 4.78 16.37
C SER A 140 -12.25 4.22 15.18
N THR A 141 -13.51 4.63 15.05
CA THR A 141 -14.41 4.23 13.96
C THR A 141 -13.72 4.31 12.60
N GLY A 142 -13.81 3.23 11.81
CA GLY A 142 -13.17 3.10 10.49
C GLY A 142 -11.74 2.53 10.52
N LYS A 143 -10.89 2.95 11.47
CA LYS A 143 -9.49 2.47 11.53
C LYS A 143 -9.38 0.97 11.77
N GLY A 144 -10.24 0.41 12.64
CA GLY A 144 -10.21 -1.03 12.93
C GLY A 144 -10.40 -1.93 11.70
N LYS A 145 -11.18 -1.49 10.69
CA LYS A 145 -11.32 -2.22 9.42
C LYS A 145 -10.02 -2.24 8.61
N ILE A 146 -9.35 -1.09 8.55
CA ILE A 146 -8.07 -0.94 7.85
C ILE A 146 -7.01 -1.82 8.55
N ILE A 147 -6.94 -1.78 9.87
CA ILE A 147 -6.00 -2.58 10.66
C ILE A 147 -6.29 -4.08 10.51
N THR A 148 -7.56 -4.49 10.49
CA THR A 148 -7.94 -5.88 10.19
C THR A 148 -7.40 -6.31 8.82
N LYS A 149 -7.58 -5.47 7.78
CA LYS A 149 -7.09 -5.76 6.43
C LYS A 149 -5.57 -5.87 6.40
N MET A 150 -4.87 -4.89 6.97
CA MET A 150 -3.40 -4.84 7.00
C MET A 150 -2.81 -6.05 7.73
N SER A 151 -3.34 -6.37 8.92
CA SER A 151 -2.87 -7.50 9.73
C SER A 151 -3.10 -8.83 9.04
N LYS A 152 -4.28 -9.00 8.42
CA LYS A 152 -4.60 -10.22 7.66
C LYS A 152 -3.63 -10.41 6.50
N ARG A 153 -3.38 -9.37 5.71
CA ARG A 153 -2.48 -9.44 4.56
C ARG A 153 -1.02 -9.65 4.97
N ALA A 154 -0.55 -8.99 6.04
CA ALA A 154 0.79 -9.23 6.59
C ALA A 154 0.95 -10.69 7.04
N TYR A 155 0.01 -11.19 7.85
CA TYR A 155 0.02 -12.58 8.29
C TYR A 155 0.02 -13.57 7.12
N GLN A 156 -0.91 -13.44 6.18
CA GLN A 156 -1.00 -14.35 5.03
C GLN A 156 0.29 -14.37 4.20
N LEU A 157 0.87 -13.20 3.92
CA LEU A 157 2.06 -13.10 3.09
C LEU A 157 3.28 -13.74 3.76
N PHE A 158 3.56 -13.37 5.01
CA PHE A 158 4.78 -13.81 5.70
C PHE A 158 4.64 -15.20 6.31
N ASN A 159 3.43 -15.67 6.61
CA ASN A 159 3.21 -17.08 6.91
C ASN A 159 3.44 -17.96 5.67
N ALA A 160 3.05 -17.49 4.47
CA ALA A 160 3.29 -18.22 3.23
C ALA A 160 4.77 -18.19 2.79
N ARG A 161 5.46 -17.06 2.96
CA ARG A 161 6.86 -16.89 2.53
C ARG A 161 7.88 -17.41 3.54
N GLY A 162 7.62 -17.18 4.82
CA GLY A 162 8.55 -17.29 5.95
C GLY A 162 8.60 -15.98 6.76
N GLU A 163 8.43 -16.08 8.08
CA GLU A 163 8.27 -14.92 8.99
C GLU A 163 9.43 -13.91 8.88
N TRP A 164 10.64 -14.43 8.70
CA TRP A 164 11.87 -13.64 8.57
C TRP A 164 11.90 -12.65 7.43
N TYR A 165 11.14 -12.90 6.38
CA TYR A 165 11.11 -12.03 5.22
C TYR A 165 10.58 -10.65 5.55
N MET A 166 9.81 -10.49 6.64
CA MET A 166 9.39 -9.17 7.14
C MET A 166 10.55 -8.20 7.33
N TYR A 167 11.72 -8.70 7.72
CA TYR A 167 12.90 -7.86 7.99
C TYR A 167 13.80 -7.67 6.77
N MET A 168 13.54 -8.36 5.67
CA MET A 168 14.37 -8.33 4.46
C MET A 168 13.74 -7.51 3.33
N VAL A 169 12.41 -7.41 3.32
CA VAL A 169 11.67 -6.63 2.33
C VAL A 169 11.92 -5.13 2.53
N GLU A 170 12.19 -4.43 1.43
CA GLU A 170 12.53 -3.01 1.45
C GLU A 170 11.36 -2.14 0.97
N HIS A 171 10.59 -2.65 0.02
CA HIS A 171 9.52 -1.96 -0.67
C HIS A 171 8.14 -2.44 -0.23
N ILE A 172 7.99 -3.72 0.13
CA ILE A 172 6.77 -4.21 0.77
C ILE A 172 6.69 -3.58 2.17
N ASN A 173 5.65 -2.77 2.38
CA ASN A 173 5.32 -2.20 3.68
C ASN A 173 3.80 -2.25 3.91
N ILE A 174 3.36 -1.96 5.13
CA ILE A 174 1.94 -2.01 5.51
C ILE A 174 1.04 -1.12 4.64
N SER A 175 1.51 0.05 4.19
CA SER A 175 0.72 0.92 3.33
C SER A 175 0.51 0.32 1.93
N ILE A 176 1.55 -0.33 1.39
CA ILE A 176 1.44 -1.07 0.12
C ILE A 176 0.44 -2.22 0.27
N LEU A 177 0.57 -3.02 1.33
CA LEU A 177 -0.36 -4.11 1.61
C LEU A 177 -1.79 -3.62 1.83
N GLU A 178 -2.00 -2.42 2.37
CA GLU A 178 -3.34 -1.86 2.53
C GLU A 178 -3.97 -1.43 1.19
N LYS A 179 -3.19 -0.75 0.35
CA LYS A 179 -3.66 -0.02 -0.83
C LYS A 179 -3.67 -0.85 -2.10
N MET A 180 -2.92 -1.94 -2.14
CA MET A 180 -2.93 -2.89 -3.25
C MET A 180 -4.34 -3.45 -3.49
N TYR A 181 -4.68 -3.70 -4.75
CA TYR A 181 -5.91 -4.42 -5.12
C TYR A 181 -5.95 -5.81 -4.49
N GLU A 182 -7.13 -6.43 -4.43
CA GLU A 182 -7.24 -7.78 -3.85
C GLU A 182 -6.54 -8.80 -4.74
N GLU A 183 -6.79 -8.74 -6.05
CA GLU A 183 -6.26 -9.65 -7.06
C GLU A 183 -4.73 -9.55 -7.14
N ASP A 184 -4.20 -8.33 -7.05
CA ASP A 184 -2.76 -8.08 -7.02
C ASP A 184 -2.10 -8.70 -5.76
N PHE A 185 -2.82 -8.73 -4.64
CA PHE A 185 -2.33 -9.37 -3.42
C PHE A 185 -2.46 -10.90 -3.49
N THR A 186 -3.64 -11.42 -3.84
CA THR A 186 -3.93 -12.86 -3.81
C THR A 186 -3.26 -13.61 -4.95
N ASP A 187 -3.35 -13.09 -6.17
CA ASP A 187 -3.04 -13.85 -7.37
C ASP A 187 -1.56 -13.68 -7.76
N GLN A 188 -0.97 -12.53 -7.40
CA GLN A 188 0.44 -12.23 -7.69
C GLN A 188 1.31 -12.40 -6.45
N LEU A 189 1.16 -11.53 -5.44
CA LEU A 189 2.10 -11.44 -4.33
C LEU A 189 2.11 -12.71 -3.46
N LEU A 190 0.93 -13.23 -3.11
CA LEU A 190 0.80 -14.42 -2.27
C LEU A 190 1.22 -15.70 -3.02
N THR A 191 0.83 -15.84 -4.29
CA THR A 191 1.27 -16.95 -5.16
C THR A 191 2.79 -16.99 -5.27
N GLU A 192 3.42 -15.84 -5.49
CA GLU A 192 4.87 -15.75 -5.58
C GLU A 192 5.54 -16.14 -4.25
N ALA A 193 5.03 -15.65 -3.12
CA ALA A 193 5.53 -16.03 -1.81
C ALA A 193 5.51 -17.55 -1.58
N GLN A 194 4.42 -18.22 -1.96
CA GLN A 194 4.27 -19.67 -1.86
C GLN A 194 5.22 -20.42 -2.80
N ASN A 195 5.37 -19.96 -4.05
CA ASN A 195 6.28 -20.57 -5.02
C ASN A 195 7.72 -20.49 -4.53
N ARG A 196 8.16 -19.32 -4.05
CA ARG A 196 9.50 -19.13 -3.49
C ARG A 196 9.76 -20.05 -2.30
N ARG A 197 8.79 -20.16 -1.39
CA ARG A 197 8.90 -21.06 -0.24
C ARG A 197 8.99 -22.53 -0.67
N ARG A 198 8.20 -22.95 -1.66
CA ARG A 198 8.22 -24.31 -2.21
C ARG A 198 9.57 -24.61 -2.87
N ASP A 199 10.10 -23.69 -3.66
CA ASP A 199 11.39 -23.85 -4.33
C ASP A 199 12.50 -24.04 -3.30
N GLU A 200 12.57 -23.20 -2.27
CA GLU A 200 13.56 -23.32 -1.18
C GLU A 200 13.51 -24.68 -0.46
N MET A 201 12.31 -25.20 -0.20
CA MET A 201 12.14 -26.51 0.45
C MET A 201 12.40 -27.70 -0.49
N SER A 202 12.39 -27.48 -1.80
CA SER A 202 12.66 -28.54 -2.80
C SER A 202 14.16 -28.74 -3.02
N PHE A 203 14.99 -27.76 -2.64
CA PHE A 203 16.45 -27.78 -2.78
C PHE A 203 17.20 -27.93 -1.43
N SER A 204 16.48 -28.09 -0.31
CA SER A 204 17.02 -28.37 1.02
C SER A 204 17.06 -29.86 1.33
#